data_AF-A0A9X2NQC9-F1
#
_entry.id   AF-A0A9X2NQC9-F1
#
_cell.length_a   1.000
_cell.length_b   1.000
_cell.length_c   1.000
_cell.angle_alpha   90.00
_cell.angle_beta   90.00
_cell.angle_gamma   90.00
#
_symmetry.space_group_name_H-M   'P 1'
#
loop_
_entity.id
_entity.type
_entity.pdbx_description
1 polymer ?
#
loop_
_entity_poly.entity_id
_entity_poly.type
_entity_poly.pdbx_seq_one_letter_code
_entity_poly.pdbx_strand_id
1 'polypeptide(L)'
;MKMKKVVLCSFMCIMFSACQHAVKSNRELFDEQYEKKLKSCVRVMIDNADVDSLQAESICSCLLNNLFLIDSNFVKMPDDSLTLLLDINREKLEKMCNKGTE
;
A
#
# COMPACT_ATOMS: atom_id res chain seq x y z
N MET A 1 -48.08 19.85 51.73
CA MET A 1 -47.48 20.09 50.39
C MET A 1 -46.38 19.06 50.16
N LYS A 2 -46.51 18.19 49.14
CA LYS A 2 -45.49 17.18 48.79
C LYS A 2 -44.83 17.62 47.48
N MET A 3 -43.59 18.10 47.56
CA MET A 3 -42.76 18.40 46.39
C MET A 3 -42.39 17.08 45.69
N LYS A 4 -42.93 16.86 44.49
CA LYS A 4 -42.49 15.79 43.60
C LYS A 4 -41.17 16.23 42.95
N LYS A 5 -40.09 15.50 43.24
CA LYS A 5 -38.78 15.72 42.62
C LYS A 5 -38.89 15.37 41.13
N VAL A 6 -38.85 16.39 40.28
CA VAL A 6 -38.75 16.22 38.82
C VAL A 6 -37.35 15.72 38.52
N VAL A 7 -37.24 14.45 38.15
CA VAL A 7 -35.99 13.85 37.69
C VAL A 7 -35.71 14.41 36.30
N LEU A 8 -34.76 15.34 36.24
CA LEU A 8 -34.25 15.93 35.01
C LEU A 8 -33.50 14.83 34.24
N CYS A 9 -34.10 14.25 33.19
CA CYS A 9 -33.39 13.39 32.26
C CYS A 9 -32.42 14.26 31.45
N SER A 10 -31.16 14.27 31.90
CA SER A 10 -30.02 14.77 31.14
C SER A 10 -29.88 13.92 29.87
N PHE A 11 -30.40 14.42 28.76
CA PHE A 11 -30.02 13.97 27.42
C PHE A 11 -28.58 14.41 27.20
N MET A 12 -27.65 13.64 27.73
CA MET A 12 -26.24 13.73 27.41
C MET A 12 -26.10 13.22 25.99
N CYS A 13 -26.23 14.11 25.00
CA CYS A 13 -25.84 13.84 23.62
C CYS A 13 -24.36 13.49 23.65
N ILE A 14 -24.06 12.19 23.71
CA ILE A 14 -22.74 11.65 23.41
C ILE A 14 -22.57 11.93 21.92
N MET A 15 -22.06 13.11 21.61
CA MET A 15 -21.45 13.40 20.33
C MET A 15 -20.29 12.42 20.24
N PHE A 16 -20.55 11.26 19.63
CA PHE A 16 -19.52 10.37 19.15
C PHE A 16 -18.64 11.23 18.26
N SER A 17 -17.49 11.66 18.79
CA SER A 17 -16.37 12.13 18.01
C SER A 17 -15.94 10.92 17.19
N ALA A 18 -16.62 10.70 16.06
CA ALA A 18 -16.11 9.88 14.99
C ALA A 18 -14.77 10.53 14.62
N CYS A 19 -13.70 9.97 15.16
CA CYS A 19 -12.35 10.27 14.74
C CYS A 19 -12.33 9.87 13.27
N GLN A 20 -12.59 10.85 12.39
CA GLN A 20 -12.45 10.72 10.96
C GLN A 20 -10.95 10.58 10.71
N HIS A 21 -10.40 9.38 10.96
CA HIS A 21 -9.10 9.02 10.43
C HIS A 21 -9.24 9.19 8.93
N ALA A 22 -8.56 10.18 8.37
CA ALA A 22 -8.54 10.41 6.95
C ALA A 22 -8.05 9.11 6.30
N VAL A 23 -8.88 8.54 5.42
CA VAL A 23 -8.51 7.34 4.67
C VAL A 23 -7.37 7.74 3.74
N LYS A 24 -6.19 7.17 3.96
CA LYS A 24 -5.03 7.41 3.10
C LYS A 24 -5.34 7.00 1.66
N SER A 25 -4.89 7.82 0.72
CA SER A 25 -4.90 7.51 -0.70
C SER A 25 -3.98 6.31 -0.99
N ASN A 26 -4.20 5.65 -2.14
CA ASN A 26 -3.31 4.57 -2.57
C ASN A 26 -1.88 5.08 -2.77
N ARG A 27 -1.70 6.34 -3.17
CA ARG A 27 -0.38 6.93 -3.34
C ARG A 27 0.35 7.11 -2.00
N GLU A 28 -0.32 7.63 -0.98
CA GLU A 28 0.26 7.75 0.36
C GLU A 28 0.64 6.38 0.94
N LEU A 29 -0.22 5.37 0.76
CA LEU A 29 0.08 4.00 1.16
C LEU A 29 1.26 3.40 0.39
N PHE A 30 1.36 3.68 -0.91
CA PHE A 30 2.48 3.26 -1.74
C PHE A 30 3.79 3.86 -1.23
N ASP A 31 3.83 5.18 -1.07
CA ASP A 31 5.04 5.90 -0.65
C ASP A 31 5.50 5.46 0.75
N GLU A 32 4.59 5.20 1.68
CA GLU A 32 4.91 4.68 3.03
C GLU A 32 5.49 3.26 3.02
N GLN A 33 5.01 2.41 2.10
CA GLN A 33 5.40 1.00 2.03
C GLN A 33 6.55 0.75 1.03
N TYR A 34 6.89 1.74 0.21
CA TYR A 34 7.77 1.62 -0.95
C TYR A 34 9.12 0.99 -0.57
N GLU A 35 9.81 1.57 0.41
CA GLU A 35 11.12 1.10 0.86
C GLU A 35 11.09 -0.35 1.37
N LYS A 36 10.04 -0.73 2.10
CA LYS A 36 9.88 -2.10 2.60
C LYS A 36 9.69 -3.07 1.43
N LYS A 37 8.82 -2.73 0.48
CA LYS A 37 8.53 -3.57 -0.70
C LYS A 37 9.73 -3.66 -1.65
N LEU A 38 10.47 -2.55 -1.84
CA LEU A 38 11.70 -2.50 -2.62
C LEU A 38 12.74 -3.47 -2.06
N LYS A 39 13.06 -3.37 -0.76
CA LYS A 39 14.03 -4.26 -0.10
C LYS A 39 13.62 -5.73 -0.18
N SER A 40 12.33 -6.02 -0.01
CA SER A 40 11.81 -7.38 -0.14
C SER A 40 12.00 -7.92 -1.56
N CYS A 41 11.69 -7.11 -2.58
CA CYS A 41 11.89 -7.49 -3.98
C CYS A 41 13.36 -7.71 -4.30
N VAL A 42 14.25 -6.78 -3.91
CA VAL A 42 15.70 -6.86 -4.15
C VAL A 42 16.27 -8.12 -3.54
N ARG A 43 15.89 -8.43 -2.29
CA ARG A 43 16.32 -9.66 -1.63
C ARG A 43 15.90 -10.89 -2.41
N VAL A 44 14.64 -10.99 -2.80
CA VAL A 44 14.14 -12.13 -3.59
C VAL A 44 14.88 -12.23 -4.92
N MET A 45 15.18 -11.12 -5.58
CA MET A 45 15.88 -11.10 -6.86
C MET A 45 17.32 -11.61 -6.72
N ILE A 46 18.07 -11.12 -5.72
CA ILE A 46 19.44 -11.58 -5.45
C ILE A 46 19.46 -13.05 -5.02
N ASP A 47 18.49 -13.48 -4.21
CA ASP A 47 18.42 -14.87 -3.72
C ASP A 47 18.10 -15.88 -4.84
N ASN A 48 17.46 -15.43 -5.93
CA ASN A 48 16.98 -16.31 -7.03
C ASN A 48 17.66 -16.08 -8.38
N ALA A 49 18.44 -15.00 -8.53
CA ALA A 49 19.12 -14.65 -9.75
C ALA A 49 20.53 -14.13 -9.44
N ASP A 50 21.50 -14.45 -10.31
CA ASP A 50 22.88 -13.97 -10.19
C ASP A 50 22.98 -12.51 -10.69
N VAL A 51 22.25 -11.62 -10.02
CA VAL A 51 22.10 -10.20 -10.34
C VAL A 51 22.68 -9.38 -9.20
N ASP A 52 23.51 -8.38 -9.51
CA ASP A 52 24.09 -7.52 -8.49
C ASP A 52 23.03 -6.64 -7.81
N SER A 53 23.34 -6.12 -6.62
CA SER A 53 22.37 -5.38 -5.81
C SER A 53 21.88 -4.08 -6.46
N LEU A 54 22.71 -3.38 -7.23
CA LEU A 54 22.31 -2.14 -7.90
C LEU A 54 21.37 -2.43 -9.05
N GLN A 55 21.67 -3.46 -9.84
CA GLN A 55 20.79 -3.90 -10.92
C GLN A 55 19.45 -4.41 -10.36
N ALA A 56 19.47 -5.20 -9.28
CA ALA A 56 18.26 -5.68 -8.62
C ALA A 56 17.39 -4.53 -8.10
N GLU A 57 17.99 -3.51 -7.47
CA GLU A 57 17.28 -2.32 -6.99
C GLU A 57 16.63 -1.54 -8.13
N SER A 58 17.34 -1.36 -9.25
CA SER A 58 16.82 -0.70 -10.45
C SER A 58 15.59 -1.44 -11.02
N ILE A 59 15.70 -2.76 -11.19
CA ILE A 59 14.61 -3.59 -11.71
C ILE A 59 13.41 -3.54 -10.75
N CYS A 60 13.62 -3.78 -9.47
CA CYS A 60 12.55 -3.79 -8.47
C CYS A 60 11.85 -2.42 -8.33
N SER A 61 12.61 -1.33 -8.35
CA SER A 61 12.07 0.03 -8.40
C SER A 61 11.15 0.21 -9.61
N CYS A 62 11.62 -0.20 -10.79
CA CYS A 62 10.83 -0.11 -12.01
C CYS A 62 9.54 -0.94 -11.95
N LEU A 63 9.64 -2.20 -11.49
CA LEU A 63 8.49 -3.10 -11.37
C LEU A 63 7.41 -2.54 -10.43
N LEU A 64 7.81 -2.07 -9.25
CA LEU A 64 6.87 -1.53 -8.25
C LEU A 64 6.18 -0.26 -8.74
N ASN A 65 6.92 0.67 -9.34
CA ASN A 65 6.35 1.91 -9.88
C ASN A 65 5.37 1.63 -11.03
N ASN A 66 5.74 0.76 -11.97
CA ASN A 66 4.85 0.42 -13.08
C ASN A 66 3.66 -0.44 -12.63
N LEU A 67 3.81 -1.30 -11.64
CA LEU A 67 2.69 -2.04 -11.06
C LEU A 67 1.68 -1.08 -10.42
N PHE A 68 2.14 -0.02 -9.73
CA PHE A 68 1.26 1.03 -9.20
C PHE A 68 0.45 1.74 -10.30
N LEU A 69 1.06 1.99 -11.46
CA LEU A 69 0.37 2.57 -12.62
C LEU A 69 -0.65 1.62 -13.24
N ILE A 70 -0.41 0.31 -13.17
CA ILE A 70 -1.31 -0.72 -13.70
C ILE A 70 -2.49 -0.95 -12.75
N ASP A 71 -2.22 -1.17 -11.46
CA ASP A 71 -3.24 -1.37 -10.45
C ASP A 71 -2.78 -0.84 -9.09
N SER A 72 -3.07 0.43 -8.83
CA SER A 72 -2.73 1.08 -7.55
C SER A 72 -3.38 0.44 -6.31
N ASN A 73 -4.40 -0.43 -6.46
CA ASN A 73 -5.05 -1.06 -5.31
C ASN A 73 -4.18 -2.14 -4.66
N PHE A 74 -3.12 -2.59 -5.33
CA PHE A 74 -2.23 -3.61 -4.77
C PHE A 74 -1.63 -3.22 -3.41
N VAL A 75 -1.51 -1.92 -3.12
CA VAL A 75 -1.02 -1.41 -1.82
C VAL A 75 -1.95 -1.71 -0.64
N LYS A 76 -3.19 -2.08 -0.93
CA LYS A 76 -4.21 -2.51 0.06
C LYS A 76 -4.36 -4.02 0.11
N MET A 77 -3.70 -4.76 -0.77
CA MET A 77 -3.75 -6.22 -0.79
C MET A 77 -2.75 -6.81 0.22
N PRO A 78 -2.97 -8.05 0.70
CA PRO A 78 -2.01 -8.70 1.57
C PRO A 78 -0.65 -8.90 0.85
N ASP A 79 0.44 -8.93 1.61
CA ASP A 79 1.81 -8.92 1.06
C ASP A 79 2.10 -10.15 0.15
N ASP A 80 1.40 -11.26 0.35
CA ASP A 80 1.49 -12.48 -0.47
C ASP A 80 0.94 -12.31 -1.90
N SER A 81 0.07 -11.32 -2.11
CA SER A 81 -0.57 -11.05 -3.39
C SER A 81 0.35 -10.31 -4.37
N LEU A 82 1.43 -9.69 -3.87
CA LEU A 82 2.37 -8.93 -4.69
C LEU A 82 3.06 -9.82 -5.73
N THR A 83 3.54 -11.01 -5.33
CA THR A 83 4.20 -11.95 -6.25
C THR A 83 3.25 -12.38 -7.37
N LEU A 84 2.00 -12.71 -7.02
CA LEU A 84 0.99 -13.08 -8.01
C LEU A 84 0.71 -11.94 -8.99
N LEU A 85 0.61 -10.70 -8.51
CA LEU A 85 0.37 -9.53 -9.35
C LEU A 85 1.55 -9.22 -10.28
N LEU A 86 2.78 -9.37 -9.79
CA LEU A 86 3.99 -9.25 -10.61
C LEU A 86 4.00 -10.31 -11.71
N ASP A 87 3.63 -11.55 -11.39
CA ASP A 87 3.57 -12.64 -12.37
C ASP A 87 2.48 -12.44 -13.42
N ILE A 88 1.27 -12.04 -13.01
CA ILE A 88 0.16 -11.74 -13.92
C ILE A 88 0.52 -10.61 -14.89
N ASN A 89 1.26 -9.61 -14.40
CA ASN A 89 1.64 -8.44 -15.20
C ASN A 89 3.04 -8.55 -15.80
N ARG A 90 3.72 -9.70 -15.71
CA ARG A 90 5.16 -9.85 -16.00
C ARG A 90 5.54 -9.30 -17.38
N GLU A 91 4.93 -9.80 -18.45
CA GLU A 91 5.26 -9.40 -19.82
C GLU A 91 5.08 -7.89 -20.04
N LYS A 92 4.02 -7.31 -19.44
CA LYS A 92 3.74 -5.87 -19.55
C LYS A 92 4.77 -5.05 -18.75
N LEU A 93 5.09 -5.48 -17.54
CA LEU A 93 6.08 -4.84 -16.68
C LEU A 93 7.48 -4.91 -17.29
N GLU A 94 7.90 -6.05 -17.83
CA GLU A 94 9.17 -6.21 -18.55
C GLU A 94 9.26 -5.25 -19.73
N LYS A 95 8.20 -5.14 -20.55
CA LYS A 95 8.15 -4.18 -21.65
C LYS A 95 8.24 -2.73 -21.16
N MET A 96 7.61 -2.40 -20.03
CA MET A 96 7.64 -1.05 -19.47
C MET A 96 9.02 -0.72 -18.88
N CYS A 97 9.70 -1.69 -18.29
CA CYS A 97 11.03 -1.51 -17.69
C CYS A 97 12.17 -1.52 -18.72
N ASN A 98 12.08 -2.34 -19.77
CA ASN A 98 13.10 -2.41 -20.82
C ASN A 98 13.00 -1.24 -21.83
N LYS A 99 11.88 -0.52 -21.86
CA LYS A 99 11.73 0.70 -22.68
C LYS A 99 12.46 1.92 -22.13
N GLY A 100 13.05 1.84 -20.94
CA GLY A 100 13.84 2.93 -20.34
C GLY A 100 15.34 2.91 -20.68
N THR A 101 15.78 1.95 -21.51
CA THR A 101 17.20 1.71 -21.86
C THR A 101 17.54 1.98 -23.33
N GLU A 102 16.67 2.66 -24.09
CA GLU A 102 16.96 3.18 -25.43
C GLU A 102 17.31 4.67 -25.41
#